data_AF-A0A2T0LZQ7-F1
#
_entry.id   AF-A0A2T0LZQ7-F1
#
_cell.length_a   1.000
_cell.length_b   1.000
_cell.length_c   1.000
_cell.angle_alpha   90.00
_cell.angle_beta   90.00
_cell.angle_gamma   90.00
#
_symmetry.space_group_name_H-M   'P 1'
#
loop_
_entity.id
_entity.type
_entity.pdbx_description
1 polymer ?
#
loop_
_entity_poly.entity_id
_entity_poly.type
_entity_poly.pdbx_seq_one_letter_code
_entity_poly.pdbx_strand_id
1 'polypeptide(L)' 'MRRRMSDAQLAELKARTQNANELNELARAANGHGVTAAERRQADAELQAAVGTRKAKRLREDALRQAGARGKGLGRWFG' A
#
# COMPACT_ATOMS: atom_id res chain seq x y z
N MET A 1 28.37 13.36 11.48
CA MET A 1 27.52 12.90 12.61
C MET A 1 26.18 12.41 12.06
N ARG A 2 25.89 11.10 12.13
CA ARG A 2 24.56 10.55 11.78
C ARG A 2 23.59 10.98 12.89
N ARG A 3 22.63 11.88 12.60
CA ARG A 3 21.54 12.19 13.55
C ARG A 3 20.80 10.88 13.83
N ARG A 4 21.01 10.29 15.02
CA ARG A 4 20.19 9.17 15.49
C ARG A 4 18.80 9.75 15.74
N MET A 5 17.78 9.23 15.06
CA MET A 5 16.39 9.58 15.36
C MET A 5 16.15 9.32 16.85
N SER A 6 15.42 10.22 17.51
CA SER A 6 15.00 9.97 18.88
C SER A 6 14.03 8.79 18.93
N ASP A 7 13.95 8.10 20.07
CA ASP A 7 13.03 6.97 20.23
C ASP A 7 11.57 7.36 19.96
N ALA A 8 11.19 8.59 20.29
CA ALA A 8 9.89 9.17 19.96
C ALA A 8 9.67 9.29 18.44
N GLN A 9 10.67 9.74 17.69
CA GLN A 9 10.61 9.81 16.23
C GLN A 9 10.57 8.42 15.58
N LEU A 10 11.26 7.44 16.16
CA LEU A 10 11.19 6.05 15.69
C LEU A 10 9.81 5.43 15.94
N ALA A 11 9.19 5.69 17.09
CA ALA A 11 7.84 5.21 17.40
C ALA A 11 6.79 5.84 16.47
N GLU A 12 6.89 7.14 16.22
CA GLU A 12 6.00 7.83 15.29
C GLU A 12 6.17 7.33 13.86
N LEU A 13 7.41 7.11 13.41
CA LEU A 13 7.69 6.51 12.11
C LEU A 13 7.08 5.11 12.01
N LYS A 14 7.27 4.27 13.04
CA LYS A 14 6.70 2.92 13.10
C LYS A 14 5.18 2.94 12.99
N ALA A 15 4.51 3.78 13.77
CA ALA A 15 3.05 3.91 13.73
C ALA A 15 2.55 4.35 12.34
N ARG A 16 3.22 5.32 11.72
CA ARG A 16 2.89 5.76 10.34
C ARG A 16 3.12 4.65 9.32
N THR A 17 4.19 3.86 9.45
CA THR A 17 4.47 2.74 8.55
C THR A 17 3.50 1.58 8.72
N GLN A 18 3.07 1.28 9.95
CA GLN A 18 2.06 0.25 10.22
C GLN A 18 0.74 0.61 9.55
N ASN A 19 0.27 1.84 9.73
CA ASN A 19 -0.95 2.33 9.08
C ASN A 19 -0.83 2.29 7.54
N ALA A 20 0.33 2.69 6.99
CA ALA A 20 0.56 2.61 5.55
C ALA A 20 0.56 1.16 5.02
N ASN A 21 1.08 0.20 5.80
CA ASN A 21 1.08 -1.21 5.42
C ASN A 21 -0.35 -1.77 5.42
N GLU A 22 -1.13 -1.48 6.46
CA GLU A 22 -2.54 -1.88 6.56
C GLU A 22 -3.35 -1.34 5.37
N LEU A 23 -3.17 -0.05 5.04
CA LEU A 23 -3.83 0.55 3.88
C LEU A 23 -3.43 -0.10 2.54
N ASN A 24 -2.17 -0.51 2.41
CA ASN A 24 -1.70 -1.22 1.22
C ASN A 24 -2.25 -2.65 1.14
N GLU A 25 -2.40 -3.35 2.26
CA GLU A 25 -3.02 -4.67 2.34
C GLU A 25 -4.50 -4.59 1.98
N LEU A 26 -5.24 -3.64 2.55
CA LEU A 26 -6.61 -3.35 2.19
C LEU A 26 -6.75 -3.01 0.70
N ALA A 27 -5.83 -2.22 0.14
CA ALA A 27 -5.83 -1.91 -1.29
C ALA A 27 -5.58 -3.16 -2.17
N ARG A 28 -4.71 -4.07 -1.76
CA ARG A 28 -4.48 -5.35 -2.45
C ARG A 28 -5.70 -6.29 -2.35
N ALA A 29 -6.29 -6.39 -1.17
CA ALA A 29 -7.52 -7.16 -0.94
C ALA A 29 -8.70 -6.57 -1.74
N ALA A 30 -8.86 -5.25 -1.79
CA ALA A 30 -9.86 -4.56 -2.60
C ALA A 30 -9.68 -4.78 -4.11
N ASN A 31 -8.47 -5.09 -4.56
CA ASN A 31 -8.18 -5.50 -5.93
C ASN A 31 -8.41 -7.00 -6.19
N GLY A 32 -8.74 -7.78 -5.16
CA GLY A 32 -9.03 -9.22 -5.26
C GLY A 32 -7.80 -10.11 -5.19
N HIS A 33 -6.66 -9.63 -4.68
CA HIS A 33 -5.49 -10.49 -4.48
C HIS A 33 -5.70 -11.41 -3.29
N GLY A 34 -5.87 -12.72 -3.55
CA GLY A 34 -5.91 -13.76 -2.52
C GLY A 34 -7.15 -13.77 -1.62
N VAL A 35 -8.21 -13.05 -2.01
CA VAL A 35 -9.46 -12.93 -1.25
C VAL A 35 -10.68 -13.23 -2.12
N THR A 36 -11.78 -13.60 -1.48
CA THR A 36 -13.07 -13.85 -2.14
C THR A 36 -13.75 -12.55 -2.57
N ALA A 37 -14.79 -12.65 -3.40
CA ALA A 37 -15.55 -11.49 -3.87
C ALA A 37 -16.25 -10.72 -2.72
N ALA A 38 -16.63 -11.41 -1.64
CA ALA A 38 -17.24 -10.81 -0.46
C ALA A 38 -16.23 -10.00 0.35
N GLU A 39 -15.08 -10.59 0.65
CA GLU A 39 -13.96 -9.94 1.36
C GLU A 39 -13.41 -8.75 0.56
N ARG A 40 -13.36 -8.86 -0.77
CA ARG A 40 -12.98 -7.74 -1.64
C ARG A 40 -13.87 -6.51 -1.43
N ARG A 41 -15.19 -6.71 -1.30
CA ARG A 41 -16.15 -5.61 -1.07
C ARG A 41 -15.99 -5.02 0.32
N GLN A 42 -15.74 -5.85 1.32
CA GLN A 42 -15.49 -5.40 2.69
C GLN A 42 -14.20 -4.57 2.77
N ALA A 43 -13.10 -5.06 2.19
CA ALA A 43 -11.83 -4.35 2.14
C ALA A 43 -11.94 -3.01 1.38
N ASP A 44 -12.73 -2.94 0.31
CA ASP A 44 -12.98 -1.69 -0.41
C ASP A 44 -13.78 -0.69 0.43
N ALA A 45 -14.80 -1.14 1.16
CA ALA A 45 -15.57 -0.30 2.07
C ALA A 45 -14.71 0.23 3.23
N GLU A 46 -13.90 -0.63 3.84
CA GLU A 46 -12.97 -0.27 4.92
C GLU A 46 -11.90 0.72 4.44
N LEU A 47 -11.32 0.48 3.26
CA LEU A 47 -10.36 1.40 2.66
C LEU A 47 -11.00 2.77 2.40
N GLN A 48 -12.24 2.81 1.88
CA GLN A 48 -12.96 4.05 1.64
C GLN A 48 -13.30 4.78 2.96
N ALA A 49 -13.65 4.06 4.02
CA ALA A 49 -13.91 4.64 5.33
C ALA A 49 -12.62 5.23 5.95
N ALA A 50 -11.49 4.55 5.80
CA ALA A 50 -10.22 4.96 6.40
C ALA A 50 -9.57 6.18 5.72
N VAL A 51 -9.63 6.27 4.38
CA VAL A 51 -8.89 7.31 3.63
C VAL A 51 -9.77 8.19 2.73
N GLY A 52 -11.05 7.88 2.62
CA GLY A 52 -11.98 8.51 1.68
C GLY A 52 -11.88 7.94 0.26
N THR A 53 -12.97 8.10 -0.51
CA THR A 53 -13.15 7.53 -1.85
C THR A 53 -12.04 7.90 -2.84
N ARG A 54 -11.62 9.17 -2.87
CA ARG A 54 -10.59 9.65 -3.80
C ARG A 54 -9.22 9.01 -3.54
N LYS A 55 -8.84 8.87 -2.27
CA LYS A 55 -7.54 8.30 -1.88
C LYS A 55 -7.55 6.77 -1.97
N ALA A 56 -8.67 6.14 -1.62
CA ALA A 56 -8.87 4.70 -1.81
C ALA A 56 -8.67 4.29 -3.28
N LYS A 57 -9.25 5.04 -4.23
CA LYS A 57 -9.06 4.79 -5.66
C LYS A 57 -7.58 4.87 -6.08
N ARG A 58 -6.85 5.91 -5.63
CA ARG A 58 -5.42 6.05 -5.92
C ARG A 58 -4.60 4.89 -5.35
N LEU A 59 -4.84 4.50 -4.10
CA LEU A 59 -4.14 3.38 -3.47
C LEU A 59 -4.40 2.06 -4.19
N ARG A 60 -5.63 1.83 -4.66
CA ARG A 60 -5.96 0.65 -5.48
C ARG A 60 -5.23 0.66 -6.82
N GLU A 61 -5.20 1.81 -7.50
CA GLU A 61 -4.44 1.96 -8.75
C GLU A 61 -2.94 1.76 -8.54
N ASP A 62 -2.37 2.30 -7.47
CA ASP A 62 -0.96 2.14 -7.14
C ASP A 62 -0.63 0.69 -6.77
N ALA A 63 -1.52 -0.01 -6.04
CA ALA A 63 -1.38 -1.44 -5.77
C ALA A 63 -1.46 -2.28 -7.04
N LEU A 64 -2.37 -1.96 -7.98
CA LEU A 64 -2.43 -2.60 -9.29
C LEU A 64 -1.18 -2.32 -10.13
N ARG A 65 -0.68 -1.07 -10.12
CA ARG A 65 0.57 -0.72 -10.78
C ARG A 65 1.73 -1.48 -10.17
N GLN A 66 1.84 -1.59 -8.85
CA GLN A 66 2.91 -2.39 -8.23
C GLN A 66 2.80 -3.88 -8.58
N ALA A 67 1.58 -4.41 -8.66
CA ALA A 67 1.33 -5.79 -9.07
C ALA A 67 1.64 -6.03 -10.56
N GLY A 68 1.34 -5.06 -11.43
CA GLY A 68 1.60 -5.12 -12.88
C GLY A 68 2.99 -4.63 -13.32
N ALA A 69 3.66 -3.80 -12.52
CA ALA A 69 4.95 -3.16 -12.83
C ALA A 69 6.16 -3.95 -12.31
N ARG A 70 5.99 -5.20 -11.92
CA ARG A 70 7.06 -6.19 -12.01
C ARG A 70 7.17 -6.73 -13.44
N GLY A 71 7.16 -5.84 -14.43
CA GLY A 71 7.69 -6.14 -15.76
C GLY A 71 9.18 -6.43 -15.59
N LYS A 72 9.54 -7.70 -15.79
CA LYS A 72 10.92 -8.23 -15.84
C LYS A 72 11.91 -7.20 -16.42
N GLY A 73 12.96 -6.92 -15.64
CA GLY A 73 14.24 -6.33 -16.00
C GLY A 73 14.37 -5.59 -17.33
N LEU A 74 14.43 -4.26 -17.27
CA LEU A 74 15.13 -3.43 -18.26
C LEU A 74 16.43 -2.84 -17.68
N GLY A 75 17.10 -3.62 -16.82
CA GLY A 75 18.44 -3.31 -16.31
C GLY A 75 19.59 -3.74 -17.25
N ARG A 76 19.33 -4.08 -18.51
CA ARG A 76 20.34 -4.67 -19.44
C ARG A 76 20.13 -4.31 -20.92
N TRP A 77 19.87 -3.05 -21.28
CA TRP A 77 19.87 -2.66 -22.71
C TRP A 77 20.30 -1.22 -23.01
N PHE A 78 21.07 -0.60 -22.12
CA PHE A 78 21.82 0.62 -22.43
C PHE A 78 23.22 0.56 -21.77
N GLY A 79 23.87 -0.59 -21.90
CA GLY A 79 25.29 -0.82 -21.61
C GLY A 79 25.95 -1.42 -22.83
#